data_AF-A0A0C2FB80-F1
#
_entry.id   AF-A0A0C2FB80-F1
#
_cell.length_a   1.000
_cell.length_b   1.000
_cell.length_c   1.000
_cell.angle_alpha   90.00
_cell.angle_beta   90.00
_cell.angle_gamma   90.00
#
_symmetry.space_group_name_H-M   'P 1'
#
loop_
_entity.id
_entity.type
_entity.pdbx_description
1 polymer ?
#
loop_
_entity_poly.entity_id
_entity_poly.type
_entity_poly.pdbx_seq_one_letter_code
_entity_poly.pdbx_strand_id
1 'polypeptide(L)'
;MLYTKNPAKSIFVKNAKTGKLALRKGLSFHMFVNTAPCGDARVYTLNDTTIVNVNEAETHSLLRFKVENGMGTVLGRYPESLVTQTVDGIAGGERLRTMSCSDKMMRWNVLGVQGGLLSLVLDPIYLSSVSIADKADQKRMERALFGRLEGFKPPAPFHLNQHYIGRCQVRVRAMVV
;
A
#
# COMPACT_ATOMS: atom_id res chain seq x y z
N MET A 1 -1.25 29.42 15.60
CA MET A 1 -0.40 29.29 14.40
C MET A 1 -0.03 27.83 14.22
N LEU A 2 -0.37 27.21 13.08
CA LEU A 2 -0.19 25.78 12.79
C LEU A 2 1.18 25.41 12.21
N TYR A 3 2.15 26.35 12.14
CA TYR A 3 3.49 26.08 11.62
C TYR A 3 4.59 26.66 12.53
N THR A 4 5.70 25.93 12.65
CA THR A 4 6.88 26.38 13.40
C THR A 4 7.72 27.33 12.55
N LYS A 5 8.08 28.48 13.11
CA LYS A 5 9.11 29.37 12.52
C LYS A 5 10.53 28.97 12.92
N ASN A 6 10.67 28.16 13.96
CA ASN A 6 11.97 27.66 14.42
C ASN A 6 12.29 26.34 13.68
N PRO A 7 13.30 26.32 12.78
CA PRO A 7 13.70 25.10 12.07
C PRO A 7 14.12 23.98 13.01
N ALA A 8 14.66 24.30 14.18
CA ALA A 8 15.07 23.31 15.18
C ALA A 8 13.89 22.48 15.72
N LYS A 9 12.66 23.03 15.69
CA LYS A 9 11.42 22.33 16.08
C LYS A 9 10.74 21.59 14.91
N SER A 10 11.30 21.67 13.70
CA SER A 10 10.78 20.95 12.53
C SER A 10 11.15 19.46 12.57
N ILE A 11 10.24 18.62 12.06
CA ILE A 11 10.54 17.20 11.78
C ILE A 11 11.49 17.03 10.60
N PHE A 12 11.74 18.08 9.82
CA PHE A 12 12.62 18.06 8.66
C PHE A 12 13.94 18.79 8.92
N VAL A 13 14.99 18.32 8.23
CA VAL A 13 16.32 18.94 8.16
C VAL A 13 16.77 19.03 6.71
N LYS A 14 17.57 20.03 6.35
CA LYS A 14 18.09 20.15 4.99
C LYS A 14 19.13 19.05 4.73
N ASN A 15 18.94 18.28 3.66
CA ASN A 15 19.92 17.32 3.17
C ASN A 15 20.92 18.03 2.26
N ALA A 16 22.17 18.13 2.70
CA ALA A 16 23.23 18.81 1.94
C ALA A 16 23.55 18.13 0.60
N LYS A 17 23.31 16.81 0.46
CA LYS A 17 23.62 16.05 -0.77
C LYS A 17 22.56 16.26 -1.85
N THR A 18 21.28 16.27 -1.47
CA THR A 18 20.16 16.37 -2.43
C THR A 18 19.63 17.80 -2.55
N GLY A 19 19.97 18.69 -1.62
CA GLY A 19 19.40 20.03 -1.51
C GLY A 19 17.96 20.08 -0.99
N LYS A 20 17.31 18.92 -0.85
CA LYS A 20 15.93 18.76 -0.37
C LYS A 20 15.84 18.69 1.15
N LEU A 21 14.62 18.63 1.67
CA LEU A 21 14.35 18.38 3.08
C LEU A 21 14.23 16.87 3.33
N ALA A 22 14.97 16.37 4.31
CA ALA A 22 14.88 14.99 4.79
C ALA A 22 14.21 14.92 6.15
N LEU A 23 13.55 13.81 6.44
CA LEU A 23 13.05 13.52 7.79
C LEU A 23 14.23 13.48 8.77
N ARG A 24 14.07 14.11 9.94
CA ARG A 24 15.10 14.14 10.98
C ARG A 24 15.39 12.71 11.46
N LYS A 25 16.68 12.41 11.66
CA LYS A 25 17.13 11.12 12.19
C LYS A 25 16.43 10.81 13.52
N GLY A 26 15.95 9.58 13.66
CA GLY A 26 15.20 9.10 14.82
C GLY A 26 13.69 9.26 14.73
N LEU A 27 13.17 9.93 13.69
CA LEU A 27 11.74 9.98 13.41
C LEU A 27 11.37 8.91 12.37
N SER A 28 10.19 8.33 12.52
CA SER A 28 9.62 7.33 11.63
C SER A 28 8.11 7.47 11.57
N PHE A 29 7.51 6.99 10.48
CA PHE A 29 6.06 6.94 10.31
C PHE A 29 5.59 5.49 10.35
N HIS A 30 4.51 5.26 11.08
CA HIS A 30 3.87 3.95 11.24
C HIS A 30 2.40 4.07 10.85
N MET A 31 1.89 3.11 10.10
CA MET A 31 0.50 3.09 9.68
C MET A 31 -0.25 2.01 10.46
N PHE A 32 -1.44 2.32 10.93
CA PHE A 32 -2.39 1.34 11.47
C PHE A 32 -3.56 1.19 10.51
N VAL A 33 -3.97 -0.05 10.26
CA VAL A 33 -5.23 -0.37 9.57
C VAL A 33 -6.01 -1.40 10.38
N ASN A 34 -7.32 -1.19 10.50
CA ASN A 34 -8.19 -2.09 11.25
C ASN A 34 -8.32 -3.48 10.59
N THR A 35 -8.18 -3.56 9.26
CA THR A 35 -8.28 -4.79 8.48
C THR A 35 -7.26 -4.80 7.34
N ALA A 36 -6.87 -5.98 6.87
CA ALA A 36 -6.00 -6.11 5.71
C ALA A 36 -6.48 -5.25 4.52
N PRO A 37 -5.57 -4.52 3.83
CA PRO A 37 -5.93 -3.62 2.75
C PRO A 37 -6.60 -4.39 1.61
N CYS A 38 -7.66 -3.83 1.03
CA CYS A 38 -8.35 -4.47 -0.10
C CYS A 38 -7.40 -4.64 -1.29
N GLY A 39 -7.60 -5.71 -2.06
CA GLY A 39 -6.72 -6.13 -3.15
C GLY A 39 -6.02 -7.45 -2.82
N ASP A 40 -4.82 -7.66 -3.34
CA ASP A 40 -4.04 -8.91 -3.21
C ASP A 40 -3.82 -9.34 -1.75
N ALA A 41 -3.68 -8.36 -0.85
CA ALA A 41 -3.49 -8.59 0.58
C ALA A 41 -4.71 -9.22 1.29
N ARG A 42 -5.91 -9.11 0.70
CA ARG A 42 -7.18 -9.57 1.30
C ARG A 42 -7.93 -10.58 0.43
N VAL A 43 -7.36 -11.04 -0.69
CA VAL A 43 -7.98 -12.12 -1.48
C VAL A 43 -8.11 -13.36 -0.58
N TYR A 44 -9.35 -13.80 -0.37
CA TYR A 44 -9.67 -15.00 0.39
C TYR A 44 -9.63 -16.21 -0.54
N THR A 45 -8.90 -17.24 -0.13
CA THR A 45 -9.14 -18.62 -0.55
C THR A 45 -10.46 -19.03 0.12
N LEU A 46 -11.54 -19.12 -0.63
CA LEU A 46 -12.74 -19.79 -0.13
C LEU A 46 -12.44 -21.30 -0.17
N ASN A 47 -12.40 -21.91 1.01
CA ASN A 47 -12.27 -23.35 1.31
C ASN A 47 -10.84 -23.91 1.38
N ASP A 48 -10.35 -24.01 2.62
CA ASP A 48 -9.19 -24.81 3.03
C ASP A 48 -9.45 -26.34 2.99
N THR A 49 -10.41 -26.83 2.19
CA THR A 49 -10.75 -28.26 2.14
C THR A 49 -11.09 -28.89 0.78
N THR A 50 -11.30 -28.16 -0.31
CA THR A 50 -11.56 -28.84 -1.61
C THR A 50 -11.19 -27.97 -2.79
N ILE A 51 -10.25 -28.48 -3.59
CA ILE A 51 -9.85 -27.99 -4.93
C ILE A 51 -9.14 -26.63 -4.87
N VAL A 52 -7.81 -26.69 -4.85
CA VAL A 52 -6.97 -25.56 -5.31
C VAL A 52 -7.40 -25.27 -6.74
N ASN A 53 -8.22 -24.25 -6.94
CA ASN A 53 -8.54 -23.77 -8.28
C ASN A 53 -7.21 -23.41 -8.93
N VAL A 54 -6.82 -24.15 -9.96
CA VAL A 54 -5.57 -23.98 -10.72
C VAL A 54 -5.40 -22.54 -11.24
N ASN A 55 -6.50 -21.80 -11.36
CA ASN A 55 -6.55 -20.40 -11.78
C ASN A 55 -6.19 -19.37 -10.68
N GLU A 56 -6.15 -19.73 -9.39
CA GLU A 56 -5.92 -18.74 -8.31
C GLU A 56 -4.44 -18.36 -8.16
N ALA A 57 -3.52 -19.32 -8.32
CA ALA A 57 -2.08 -19.06 -8.34
C ALA A 57 -1.68 -18.10 -9.47
N GLU A 58 -2.39 -18.15 -10.61
CA GLU A 58 -2.18 -17.27 -11.76
C GLU A 58 -2.64 -15.83 -11.52
N THR A 59 -3.51 -15.60 -10.53
CA THR A 59 -4.08 -14.28 -10.24
C THR A 59 -3.46 -13.57 -9.02
N HIS A 60 -2.69 -14.30 -8.23
CA HIS A 60 -1.88 -13.71 -7.16
C HIS A 60 -0.87 -12.72 -7.72
N SER A 61 -0.55 -11.68 -6.95
CA SER A 61 0.38 -10.62 -7.33
C SER A 61 -0.10 -9.70 -8.46
N LEU A 62 -1.28 -9.94 -9.03
CA LEU A 62 -1.85 -9.05 -10.06
C LEU A 62 -2.44 -7.78 -9.44
N LEU A 63 -2.45 -6.71 -10.25
CA LEU A 63 -3.10 -5.45 -9.91
C LEU A 63 -4.62 -5.61 -9.88
N ARG A 64 -5.27 -4.88 -8.98
CA ARG A 64 -6.72 -4.94 -8.76
C ARG A 64 -7.32 -3.54 -8.69
N PHE A 65 -8.54 -3.40 -9.22
CA PHE A 65 -9.33 -2.17 -9.13
C PHE A 65 -10.46 -2.36 -8.12
N LYS A 66 -10.74 -1.32 -7.35
CA LYS A 66 -11.92 -1.25 -6.49
C LYS A 66 -13.17 -1.14 -7.36
N VAL A 67 -14.19 -1.90 -7.00
CA VAL A 67 -15.49 -1.85 -7.68
C VAL A 67 -16.26 -0.62 -7.18
N GLU A 68 -16.78 0.16 -8.12
CA GLU A 68 -17.68 1.28 -7.82
C GLU A 68 -18.95 0.77 -7.12
N ASN A 69 -19.41 1.46 -6.07
CA ASN A 69 -20.55 1.05 -5.24
C ASN A 69 -20.41 -0.34 -4.58
N GLY A 70 -19.17 -0.87 -4.47
CA GLY A 70 -18.89 -2.17 -3.87
C GLY A 70 -17.73 -2.14 -2.86
N MET A 71 -17.69 -3.14 -1.99
CA MET A 71 -16.57 -3.36 -1.04
C MET A 71 -15.44 -4.24 -1.62
N GLY A 72 -15.65 -4.79 -2.83
CA GLY A 72 -14.75 -5.73 -3.48
C GLY A 72 -13.70 -5.10 -4.41
N THR A 73 -12.91 -5.97 -5.03
CA THR A 73 -11.95 -5.60 -6.07
C THR A 73 -12.01 -6.57 -7.24
N VAL A 74 -11.79 -6.10 -8.45
CA VAL A 74 -11.71 -6.88 -9.69
C VAL A 74 -10.29 -6.89 -10.25
N LEU A 75 -9.93 -7.92 -11.01
CA LEU A 75 -8.60 -8.06 -11.60
C LEU A 75 -8.36 -7.01 -12.70
N GLY A 76 -7.16 -6.46 -12.75
CA GLY A 76 -6.73 -5.49 -13.77
C GLY A 76 -6.29 -6.10 -15.11
N ARG A 77 -6.75 -7.31 -15.44
CA ARG A 77 -6.48 -7.97 -16.73
C ARG A 77 -7.72 -8.19 -17.60
N TYR A 78 -8.89 -7.75 -17.15
CA TYR A 78 -10.07 -7.74 -18.01
C TYR A 78 -9.90 -6.72 -19.13
N PRO A 79 -10.35 -6.96 -20.38
CA PRO A 79 -10.20 -6.02 -21.49
C PRO A 79 -10.65 -4.59 -21.14
N GLU A 80 -11.77 -4.48 -20.42
CA GLU A 80 -12.33 -3.23 -19.89
C GLU A 80 -11.38 -2.48 -18.95
N SER A 81 -10.50 -3.20 -18.24
CA SER A 81 -9.51 -2.65 -17.32
C SER A 81 -8.20 -2.22 -18.01
N LEU A 82 -7.99 -2.61 -19.27
CA LEU A 82 -6.81 -2.26 -20.07
C LEU A 82 -6.98 -0.95 -20.84
N VAL A 83 -8.22 -0.54 -21.13
CA VAL A 83 -8.52 0.73 -21.81
C VAL A 83 -8.29 1.90 -20.84
N THR A 84 -7.67 2.99 -21.27
CA THR A 84 -7.48 4.19 -20.43
C THR A 84 -8.83 4.81 -20.05
N GLN A 85 -8.98 5.26 -18.80
CA GLN A 85 -10.16 6.03 -18.41
C GLN A 85 -10.08 7.45 -18.98
N THR A 86 -11.17 7.92 -19.55
CA THR A 86 -11.31 9.32 -19.98
C THR A 86 -12.32 10.05 -19.09
N VAL A 87 -12.18 11.37 -18.99
CA VAL A 87 -13.05 12.20 -18.14
C VAL A 87 -14.47 12.22 -18.68
N ASP A 88 -14.61 12.34 -20.00
CA ASP A 88 -15.89 12.28 -20.72
C ASP A 88 -16.51 10.89 -20.66
N GLY A 89 -15.72 9.82 -20.73
CA GLY A 89 -16.19 8.45 -20.54
C GLY A 89 -16.81 8.25 -19.16
N ILE A 90 -16.10 8.66 -18.09
CA ILE A 90 -16.64 8.59 -16.72
C ILE A 90 -17.88 9.47 -16.58
N ALA A 91 -17.86 10.69 -17.10
CA ALA A 91 -19.03 11.58 -17.07
C ALA A 91 -20.23 11.00 -17.85
N GLY A 92 -19.97 10.21 -18.89
CA GLY A 92 -20.95 9.47 -19.69
C GLY A 92 -21.41 8.15 -19.07
N GLY A 93 -20.93 7.77 -17.88
CA GLY A 93 -21.35 6.58 -17.15
C GLY A 93 -20.37 5.39 -17.19
N GLU A 94 -19.16 5.56 -17.74
CA GLU A 94 -18.11 4.56 -17.55
C GLU A 94 -17.75 4.42 -16.07
N ARG A 95 -17.56 3.17 -15.64
CA ARG A 95 -17.23 2.86 -14.25
C ARG A 95 -15.91 3.48 -13.84
N LEU A 96 -15.88 4.09 -12.65
CA LEU A 96 -14.65 4.62 -12.07
C LEU A 96 -13.72 3.49 -11.61
N ARG A 97 -12.51 3.40 -12.18
CA ARG A 97 -11.50 2.40 -11.84
C ARG A 97 -10.44 3.00 -10.92
N THR A 98 -10.58 2.76 -9.62
CA THR A 98 -9.58 3.16 -8.63
C THR A 98 -8.73 1.97 -8.19
N MET A 99 -7.40 2.09 -8.17
CA MET A 99 -6.51 1.02 -7.70
C MET A 99 -6.84 0.57 -6.26
N SER A 100 -6.63 -0.72 -5.97
CA SER A 100 -6.83 -1.31 -4.64
C SER A 100 -5.90 -0.72 -3.58
N CYS A 101 -6.26 -0.85 -2.31
CA CYS A 101 -5.45 -0.32 -1.21
C CYS A 101 -4.08 -1.00 -1.14
N SER A 102 -3.99 -2.32 -1.34
CA SER A 102 -2.71 -3.03 -1.33
C SER A 102 -1.79 -2.57 -2.47
N ASP A 103 -2.35 -2.27 -3.65
CA ASP A 103 -1.57 -1.76 -4.78
C ASP A 103 -1.07 -0.33 -4.54
N LYS A 104 -1.89 0.51 -3.89
CA LYS A 104 -1.47 1.86 -3.47
C LYS A 104 -0.36 1.82 -2.43
N MET A 105 -0.46 0.92 -1.45
CA MET A 105 0.58 0.73 -0.44
C MET A 105 1.87 0.18 -1.05
N MET A 106 1.77 -0.76 -2.00
CA MET A 106 2.93 -1.21 -2.78
C MET A 106 3.60 -0.04 -3.51
N ARG A 107 2.82 0.86 -4.14
CA ARG A 107 3.36 2.06 -4.77
C ARG A 107 4.11 2.95 -3.76
N TRP A 108 3.61 3.10 -2.54
CA TRP A 108 4.29 3.86 -1.49
C TRP A 108 5.61 3.21 -1.06
N ASN A 109 5.70 1.88 -1.09
CA ASN A 109 6.95 1.18 -0.81
C ASN A 109 8.02 1.37 -1.89
N VAL A 110 7.69 1.99 -3.03
CA VAL A 110 8.68 2.35 -4.06
C VAL A 110 8.90 3.86 -4.07
N LEU A 111 7.83 4.64 -4.21
CA LEU A 111 7.91 6.08 -4.45
C LEU A 111 7.87 6.93 -3.18
N GLY A 112 7.63 6.31 -2.03
CA GLY A 112 7.36 6.99 -0.78
C GLY A 112 5.91 7.49 -0.67
N VAL A 113 5.52 7.89 0.55
CA VAL A 113 4.15 8.31 0.89
C VAL A 113 3.86 9.78 0.55
N GLN A 114 4.88 10.59 0.29
CA GLN A 114 4.76 12.04 0.14
C GLN A 114 4.04 12.49 -1.15
N GLY A 115 3.95 11.62 -2.16
CA GLY A 115 3.32 11.94 -3.44
C GLY A 115 4.14 12.89 -4.32
N GLY A 116 3.57 13.26 -5.48
CA GLY A 116 4.29 13.98 -6.54
C GLY A 116 4.71 15.40 -6.12
N LEU A 117 3.78 16.18 -5.57
CA LEU A 117 4.03 17.58 -5.24
C LEU A 117 5.13 17.74 -4.18
N LEU A 118 5.05 16.99 -3.07
CA LEU A 118 6.04 17.08 -2.00
C LEU A 118 7.39 16.48 -2.39
N SER A 119 7.44 15.57 -3.36
CA SER A 119 8.72 15.02 -3.86
C SER A 119 9.65 16.06 -4.49
N LEU A 120 9.12 17.23 -4.88
CA LEU A 120 9.93 18.34 -5.38
C LEU A 120 10.83 18.95 -4.30
N VAL A 121 10.37 18.92 -3.03
CA VAL A 121 11.04 19.58 -1.90
C VAL A 121 11.49 18.62 -0.80
N LEU A 122 10.95 17.40 -0.76
CA LEU A 122 11.28 16.37 0.22
C LEU A 122 12.08 15.23 -0.43
N ASP A 123 13.03 14.67 0.31
CA ASP A 123 13.52 13.32 0.04
C ASP A 123 12.38 12.30 0.26
N PRO A 124 12.41 11.11 -0.39
CA PRO A 124 11.35 10.11 -0.25
C PRO A 124 11.14 9.68 1.20
N ILE A 125 9.87 9.61 1.64
CA ILE A 125 9.49 9.20 2.98
C ILE A 125 8.81 7.84 2.88
N TYR A 126 9.26 6.87 3.67
CA TYR A 126 8.70 5.53 3.72
C TYR A 126 8.11 5.22 5.09
N LEU A 127 7.14 4.30 5.12
CA LEU A 127 6.63 3.76 6.38
C LEU A 127 7.64 2.79 6.97
N SER A 128 7.90 2.90 8.26
CA SER A 128 8.75 1.95 9.00
C SER A 128 7.95 0.71 9.43
N SER A 129 6.64 0.85 9.68
CA SER A 129 5.77 -0.30 9.87
C SER A 129 4.33 -0.08 9.42
N VAL A 130 3.64 -1.19 9.18
CA VAL A 130 2.19 -1.28 8.99
C VAL A 130 1.64 -2.29 9.99
N SER A 131 0.77 -1.84 10.88
CA SER A 131 0.11 -2.68 11.89
C SER A 131 -1.33 -2.98 11.48
N ILE A 132 -1.74 -4.25 11.54
CA ILE A 132 -3.05 -4.72 11.07
C ILE A 132 -3.79 -5.44 12.20
N ALA A 133 -5.02 -5.02 12.47
CA ALA A 133 -5.85 -5.62 13.53
C ALA A 133 -6.56 -6.90 13.10
N ASP A 134 -7.18 -6.94 11.92
CA ASP A 134 -7.96 -8.10 11.47
C ASP A 134 -7.54 -8.60 10.08
N LYS A 135 -7.73 -9.91 9.85
CA LYS A 135 -7.44 -10.60 8.58
C LYS A 135 -5.99 -10.46 8.12
N ALA A 136 -5.07 -10.33 9.08
CA ALA A 136 -3.64 -10.19 8.83
C ALA A 136 -2.98 -11.55 8.58
N ASP A 137 -2.73 -11.89 7.32
CA ASP A 137 -1.84 -12.99 6.93
C ASP A 137 -0.48 -12.45 6.50
N GLN A 138 0.59 -12.93 7.15
CA GLN A 138 1.94 -12.37 6.96
C GLN A 138 2.41 -12.56 5.51
N LYS A 139 2.32 -13.79 5.00
CA LYS A 139 2.84 -14.15 3.68
C LYS A 139 2.10 -13.39 2.57
N ARG A 140 0.77 -13.26 2.70
CA ARG A 140 -0.05 -12.47 1.75
C ARG A 140 0.30 -10.99 1.81
N MET A 141 0.46 -10.44 3.01
CA MET A 141 0.82 -9.04 3.18
C MET A 141 2.21 -8.73 2.60
N GLU A 142 3.22 -9.54 2.91
CA GLU A 142 4.57 -9.39 2.36
C GLU A 142 4.55 -9.45 0.84
N ARG A 143 3.93 -10.49 0.26
CA ARG A 143 3.77 -10.63 -1.19
C ARG A 143 3.10 -9.41 -1.82
N ALA A 144 1.95 -9.00 -1.29
CA ALA A 144 1.12 -7.93 -1.86
C ALA A 144 1.80 -6.56 -1.79
N LEU A 145 2.50 -6.28 -0.68
CA LEU A 145 3.03 -4.95 -0.39
C LEU A 145 4.43 -4.71 -0.95
N PHE A 146 5.28 -5.74 -1.06
CA PHE A 146 6.63 -5.57 -1.61
C PHE A 146 7.21 -6.82 -2.28
N GLY A 147 6.79 -8.04 -1.91
CA GLY A 147 7.37 -9.29 -2.43
C GLY A 147 7.23 -9.45 -3.93
N ARG A 148 6.09 -9.03 -4.52
CA ARG A 148 5.91 -9.05 -5.99
C ARG A 148 6.80 -8.07 -6.76
N LEU A 149 7.60 -7.25 -6.08
CA LEU A 149 8.56 -6.31 -6.65
C LEU A 149 10.01 -6.64 -6.30
N GLU A 150 10.33 -7.80 -5.72
CA GLU A 150 11.68 -8.11 -5.20
C GLU A 150 12.81 -7.99 -6.24
N GLY A 151 12.51 -8.18 -7.53
CA GLY A 151 13.47 -7.96 -8.64
C GLY A 151 13.51 -6.53 -9.20
N PHE A 152 12.61 -5.65 -8.80
CA PHE A 152 12.50 -4.29 -9.33
C PHE A 152 13.47 -3.32 -8.64
N LYS A 153 14.31 -2.65 -9.43
CA LYS A 153 15.28 -1.66 -8.95
C LYS A 153 14.86 -0.25 -9.40
N PRO A 154 14.18 0.54 -8.55
CA PRO A 154 13.84 1.90 -8.89
C PRO A 154 15.09 2.80 -8.97
N PRO A 155 15.04 3.91 -9.73
CA PRO A 155 16.13 4.87 -9.80
C PRO A 155 16.30 5.62 -8.47
N ALA A 156 17.53 6.00 -8.14
CA ALA A 156 17.81 6.85 -6.99
C ALA A 156 17.03 8.19 -7.09
N PRO A 157 16.54 8.74 -5.96
CA PRO A 157 16.74 8.31 -4.58
C PRO A 157 15.74 7.25 -4.08
N PHE A 158 14.89 6.70 -4.95
CA PHE A 158 13.88 5.72 -4.58
C PHE A 158 14.49 4.33 -4.39
N HIS A 159 13.87 3.52 -3.52
CA HIS A 159 14.20 2.11 -3.30
C HIS A 159 12.94 1.33 -2.96
N LEU A 160 13.02 -0.01 -3.00
CA LEU A 160 11.96 -0.88 -2.50
C LEU A 160 12.05 -0.97 -0.97
N ASN A 161 11.09 -0.39 -0.28
CA ASN A 161 10.95 -0.41 1.17
C ASN A 161 10.23 -1.68 1.65
N GLN A 162 10.92 -2.48 2.45
CA GLN A 162 10.35 -3.65 3.13
C GLN A 162 10.10 -3.30 4.60
N HIS A 163 8.95 -2.71 4.87
CA HIS A 163 8.57 -2.26 6.22
C HIS A 163 8.17 -3.45 7.11
N TYR A 164 8.24 -3.24 8.43
CA TYR A 164 7.76 -4.23 9.39
C TYR A 164 6.23 -4.36 9.34
N ILE A 165 5.73 -5.60 9.26
CA ILE A 165 4.29 -5.88 9.27
C ILE A 165 3.91 -6.41 10.65
N GLY A 166 3.21 -5.59 11.44
CA GLY A 166 2.75 -5.92 12.78
C GLY A 166 1.35 -6.52 12.78
N ARG A 167 1.11 -7.53 13.61
CA ARG A 167 -0.24 -8.05 13.90
C ARG A 167 -0.71 -7.56 15.27
N CYS A 168 -1.90 -6.97 15.32
CA CYS A 168 -2.50 -6.47 16.56
C CYS A 168 -3.56 -7.42 17.14
N GLN A 169 -3.59 -8.68 16.70
CA GLN A 169 -4.54 -9.68 17.20
C GLN A 169 -4.09 -10.17 18.59
N VAL A 170 -4.89 -9.88 19.60
CA VAL A 170 -4.79 -10.54 20.91
C VAL A 170 -5.76 -11.72 20.90
N ARG A 171 -5.24 -12.95 21.02
CA ARG A 171 -6.08 -14.12 21.26
C ARG A 171 -6.61 -13.99 22.69
N VAL A 172 -7.86 -13.57 22.86
CA VAL A 172 -8.53 -13.67 24.16
C VAL A 172 -8.69 -15.17 24.41
N ARG A 173 -7.92 -15.73 25.36
CA ARG A 173 -8.24 -17.06 25.88
C ARG A 173 -9.62 -16.92 26.51
N ALA A 174 -10.63 -17.55 25.93
CA ALA A 174 -11.88 -17.74 26.63
C ALA A 174 -11.53 -18.47 27.93
N MET A 175 -11.67 -17.78 29.07
CA MET A 175 -11.76 -18.47 30.35
C MET A 175 -13.04 -19.28 30.24
N VAL A 176 -12.88 -20.59 30.10
CA VAL A 176 -13.96 -21.54 30.36
C VAL A 176 -14.24 -21.37 31.85
N VAL A 177 -15.35 -20.69 32.17
CA VAL A 177 -15.92 -20.62 33.52
C VAL A 177 -16.89 -21.79 33.64
#